data_AF-A0A2N2HRC0-F1
#
_entry.id   AF-A0A2N2HRC0-F1
#
_cell.length_a   1.000
_cell.length_b   1.000
_cell.length_c   1.000
_cell.angle_alpha   90.00
_cell.angle_beta   90.00
_cell.angle_gamma   90.00
#
_symmetry.space_group_name_H-M   'P 1'
#
loop_
_entity.id
_entity.type
_entity.pdbx_description
1 polymer ?
#
loop_
_entity_poly.entity_id
_entity_poly.type
_entity_poly.pdbx_seq_one_letter_code
_entity_poly.pdbx_strand_id
1 'polypeptide(L)' 'MAILKEGGIPIGRMLFIPREGDLKKEDLEIEANGQYSLIERPDCFVVKNGECCRSILVKVSRKE' A
#
# COMPACT_ATOMS: atom_id res chain seq x y z
N MET A 1 -4.91 -13.05 -8.88
CA MET A 1 -4.27 -11.95 -8.11
C MET A 1 -3.50 -11.02 -9.05
N ALA A 2 -4.07 -9.87 -9.41
CA ALA A 2 -3.35 -8.86 -10.17
C ALA A 2 -2.54 -7.96 -9.22
N ILE A 3 -1.21 -7.87 -9.42
CA ILE A 3 -0.35 -6.97 -8.65
C ILE A 3 -0.59 -5.54 -9.14
N LEU A 4 -1.02 -4.66 -8.25
CA LEU A 4 -1.24 -3.24 -8.55
C LEU A 4 0.03 -2.42 -8.37
N LYS A 5 0.75 -2.68 -7.29
CA LYS A 5 1.98 -1.97 -6.97
C LYS A 5 2.85 -2.80 -6.05
N GLU A 6 4.15 -2.78 -6.31
CA GLU A 6 5.17 -3.33 -5.42
C GLU A 6 6.27 -2.30 -5.26
N GLY A 7 6.77 -2.11 -4.04
CA GLY A 7 7.87 -1.18 -3.81
C GLY A 7 8.34 -1.12 -2.36
N GLY A 8 9.62 -0.75 -2.21
CA GLY A 8 10.18 -0.39 -0.91
C GLY A 8 9.77 1.03 -0.52
N ILE A 9 9.26 1.20 0.69
CA ILE A 9 8.91 2.49 1.28
C ILE A 9 9.97 2.87 2.31
N PRO A 10 10.82 3.89 2.03
CA PRO A 10 11.77 4.41 3.01
C PRO A 10 11.08 4.97 4.25
N ILE A 11 11.85 5.08 5.35
CA ILE A 11 11.37 5.70 6.59
C ILE A 11 10.82 7.09 6.29
N GLY A 12 9.64 7.39 6.85
CA GLY A 12 8.97 8.69 6.69
C GLY A 12 8.38 8.95 5.30
N ARG A 13 8.48 8.01 4.35
CA ARG A 13 7.86 8.12 3.03
C ARG A 13 6.57 7.31 2.93
N MET A 14 5.89 7.53 1.82
CA MET A 14 4.60 6.92 1.50
C MET A 14 4.58 6.49 0.04
N LEU A 15 3.89 5.39 -0.22
CA LEU A 15 3.62 4.85 -1.53
C LEU A 15 2.18 5.18 -1.90
N PHE A 16 2.00 5.77 -3.08
CA PHE A 16 0.69 6.04 -3.65
C PHE A 16 0.31 4.93 -4.62
N ILE A 17 -0.83 4.31 -4.38
CA ILE A 17 -1.44 3.35 -5.30
C ILE A 17 -2.64 4.06 -5.94
N PRO A 18 -2.60 4.36 -7.24
CA PRO A 18 -3.74 4.98 -7.92
C PRO A 18 -4.95 4.04 -7.81
N ARG A 19 -6.11 4.61 -7.53
CA ARG A 19 -7.35 3.84 -7.50
C ARG A 19 -7.82 3.64 -8.94
N GLU A 20 -7.84 2.40 -9.41
CA GLU A 20 -8.40 2.08 -10.71
C GLU A 20 -9.88 1.71 -10.55
N GLY A 21 -10.77 2.61 -10.98
CA GLY A 21 -12.22 2.38 -10.94
C GLY A 21 -12.79 2.34 -9.51
N ASP A 22 -13.73 1.42 -9.26
CA ASP A 22 -14.48 1.33 -8.00
C ASP A 22 -13.77 0.50 -6.90
N LEU A 23 -12.49 0.17 -7.07
CA LEU A 23 -11.70 -0.62 -6.11
C LEU A 23 -11.85 -0.10 -4.68
N LYS A 24 -12.36 -0.88 -3.72
CA LYS A 24 -12.42 -0.47 -2.31
C LYS A 24 -11.22 -1.04 -1.56
N LYS A 25 -10.90 -0.48 -0.39
CA LYS A 25 -9.86 -1.04 0.49
C LYS A 25 -10.06 -2.54 0.80
N GLU A 26 -11.30 -3.01 0.79
CA GLU A 26 -11.67 -4.38 1.14
C GLU A 26 -11.28 -5.38 0.05
N ASP A 27 -11.26 -4.92 -1.20
CA ASP A 27 -10.81 -5.66 -2.37
C ASP A 27 -9.28 -5.65 -2.53
N LEU A 28 -8.56 -4.97 -1.62
CA LEU A 28 -7.10 -4.90 -1.64
C LEU A 28 -6.50 -5.87 -0.64
N GLU A 29 -5.44 -6.54 -1.07
CA GLU A 29 -4.53 -7.30 -0.23
C GLU A 29 -3.19 -6.57 -0.17
N ILE A 30 -2.73 -6.28 1.04
CA ILE A 30 -1.49 -5.55 1.28
C ILE A 30 -0.60 -6.41 2.15
N GLU A 31 0.46 -6.93 1.54
CA GLU A 31 1.51 -7.66 2.21
C GLU A 31 2.68 -6.71 2.48
N ALA A 32 3.09 -6.59 3.74
CA ALA A 32 4.21 -5.76 4.14
C ALA A 32 5.14 -6.51 5.10
N ASN A 33 6.46 -6.30 4.98
CA ASN A 33 7.43 -6.91 5.89
C ASN A 33 7.70 -6.11 7.18
N GLY A 34 6.82 -5.15 7.51
CA GLY A 34 6.94 -4.28 8.68
C GLY A 34 5.64 -3.51 8.95
N GLN A 35 5.65 -2.64 9.95
CA GLN A 35 4.49 -1.83 10.29
C GLN A 35 4.20 -0.80 9.20
N TYR A 36 2.93 -0.71 8.81
CA TYR A 36 2.45 0.27 7.85
C TYR A 36 1.13 0.85 8.30
N SER A 37 0.78 2.01 7.74
CA SER A 37 -0.55 2.59 7.86
C SER A 37 -1.13 2.78 6.47
N LEU A 38 -2.40 2.38 6.30
CA LEU A 38 -3.15 2.57 5.06
C LEU A 38 -4.14 3.72 5.24
N ILE A 39 -4.11 4.67 4.31
CA ILE A 39 -5.06 5.77 4.22
C ILE A 39 -5.80 5.66 2.89
N GLU A 40 -7.11 5.52 2.96
CA GLU A 40 -7.99 5.53 1.79
C GLU A 40 -8.34 6.98 1.42
N ARG A 41 -8.07 7.37 0.18
CA ARG A 41 -8.51 8.63 -0.41
C ARG A 41 -9.44 8.31 -1.60
N PRO A 42 -10.30 9.27 -2.01
CA PRO A 42 -11.19 9.07 -3.16
C PRO A 42 -10.42 8.66 -4.42
N ASP A 43 -9.27 9.26 -4.69
CA ASP A 43 -8.50 9.05 -5.93
C ASP A 43 -7.38 7.99 -5.82
N CYS A 44 -6.95 7.64 -4.60
CA CYS A 44 -5.80 6.76 -4.38
C CYS A 44 -5.78 6.12 -3.00
N PHE A 45 -4.99 5.06 -2.86
CA PHE A 45 -4.62 4.50 -1.58
C PHE A 45 -3.19 4.92 -1.23
N VAL A 46 -2.99 5.28 0.03
CA VAL A 46 -1.67 5.70 0.51
C VAL A 46 -1.20 4.71 1.56
N VAL A 47 -0.09 4.03 1.28
CA VAL A 47 0.60 3.20 2.27
C VAL A 47 1.78 3.97 2.82
N LYS A 48 1.81 4.20 4.12
CA LYS A 48 2.89 4.89 4.81
C LYS A 48 3.72 3.90 5.59
N ASN A 49 5.05 4.04 5.54
CA ASN A 49 5.95 3.30 6.40
C ASN A 49 5.78 3.76 7.86
N GLY A 50 5.41 2.82 8.75
CA GLY A 50 5.25 3.04 10.18
C GLY A 50 6.47 2.65 11.02
N GLU A 51 7.48 2.02 10.41
CA GLU A 51 8.72 1.66 11.09
C GLU A 51 9.57 2.90 11.37
N CYS A 52 10.17 2.96 12.57
CA CYS A 52 11.09 4.03 12.96
C CYS A 52 12.45 3.96 12.27
N CYS A 53 12.84 2.76 11.84
CA CYS A 53 14.25 2.38 11.81
C CYS A 53 14.65 1.60 10.56
N ARG A 54 13.69 1.25 9.69
CA ARG A 54 13.97 0.54 8.43
C ARG A 54 12.94 0.84 7.35
N SER A 55 13.36 0.63 6.10
CA SER A 55 12.44 0.59 4.97
C SER A 55 11.59 -0.66 5.04
N ILE A 56 10.33 -0.56 4.62
CA ILE A 56 9.44 -1.72 4.47
C ILE A 56 9.27 -2.04 2.99
N LEU A 57 9.14 -3.32 2.66
CA LEU A 57 8.69 -3.78 1.36
C LEU A 57 7.19 -3.97 1.45
N VAL A 58 6.46 -3.37 0.51
CA VAL A 58 5.01 -3.47 0.42
C VAL A 58 4.63 -3.99 -0.97
N LYS A 59 3.74 -4.96 -0.99
CA LYS A 59 3.10 -5.50 -2.18
C LYS A 59 1.59 -5.34 -2.05
N VAL A 60 0.99 -4.72 -3.05
CA VAL A 60 -0.45 -4.46 -3.12
C VAL A 60 -1.02 -5.23 -4.29
N SER A 61 -1.95 -6.12 -4.00
CA SER A 61 -2.67 -6.96 -4.96
C SER A 61 -4.18 -6.76 -4.85
N ARG A 62 -4.90 -7.01 -5.93
CA ARG A 62 -6.36 -7.19 -5.86
C ARG A 62 -6.67 -8.57 -5.30
N LYS A 63 -7.55 -8.63 -4.29
CA LYS A 63 -8.27 -9.85 -3.93
C LYS A 63 -9.20 -10.20 -5.10
N GLU A 64 -9.23 -11.49 -5.44
CA GLU A 64 -10.22 -12.03 -6.38
C GLU A 64 -11.58 -12.22 -5.69
#